data_AF-A0A6I2GSM3-F1
#
_entry.id   AF-A0A6I2GSM3-F1
#
_cell.length_a   1.000
_cell.length_b   1.000
_cell.length_c   1.000
_cell.angle_alpha   90.00
_cell.angle_beta   90.00
_cell.angle_gamma   90.00
#
_symmetry.space_group_name_H-M   'P 1'
#
loop_
_entity.id
_entity.type
_entity.pdbx_description
1 polymer ?
#
loop_
_entity_poly.entity_id
_entity_poly.type
_entity_poly.pdbx_seq_one_letter_code
_entity_poly.pdbx_strand_id
1 'polypeptide(L)'
;MSTPLPAESVTRGTAFEGMFVRALQPTGRFAEQLRAAGYDPAQPARADYPTRVWQACLDVARQHTFPQLSRAAGEHRLGQLFIEGFFQTLAGKMLGATLPMLGPDTVMQKLKRAWASSQPNVEVTPVQLGERHWSVTLRERGILADFCGGLIAGILLRTRVQPEVTVTERAETHCVLSVRWTAKP
;
A
#
# COMPACT_ATOMS: atom_id res chain seq x y z
N MET A 1 14.41 -3.46 33.40
CA MET A 1 14.98 -3.61 32.04
C MET A 1 14.08 -2.84 31.09
N SER A 2 14.52 -1.68 30.61
CA SER A 2 13.73 -0.89 29.67
C SER A 2 13.74 -1.59 28.32
N THR A 3 12.57 -2.05 27.86
CA THR A 3 12.39 -2.49 26.48
C THR A 3 12.90 -1.37 25.57
N PRO A 4 13.89 -1.60 24.69
CA PRO A 4 14.31 -0.56 23.77
C PRO A 4 13.09 -0.08 23.00
N LEU A 5 12.94 1.25 22.86
CA LEU A 5 11.92 1.81 21.98
C LEU A 5 12.04 1.09 20.63
N PRO A 6 10.95 0.52 20.08
CA PRO A 6 11.03 -0.13 18.79
C PRO A 6 11.64 0.87 17.80
N ALA A 7 12.66 0.44 17.06
CA ALA A 7 13.28 1.24 16.02
C ALA A 7 12.17 1.78 15.12
N GLU A 8 12.24 3.06 14.76
CA GLU A 8 11.25 3.70 13.90
C GLU A 8 11.04 2.88 12.62
N SER A 9 9.81 2.46 12.35
CA SER A 9 9.46 1.67 11.17
C SER A 9 9.86 2.41 9.90
N VAL A 10 10.42 1.72 8.92
CA VAL A 10 10.87 2.31 7.66
C VAL A 10 9.99 1.89 6.48
N THR A 11 9.82 2.82 5.55
CA THR A 11 9.25 2.60 4.23
C THR A 11 10.34 2.85 3.19
N ARG A 12 10.53 1.90 2.28
CA ARG A 12 11.57 1.97 1.26
C ARG A 12 11.26 3.04 0.23
N GLY A 13 12.30 3.68 -0.30
CA GLY A 13 12.20 4.69 -1.36
C GLY A 13 11.49 4.21 -2.61
N THR A 14 11.48 2.90 -2.89
CA THR A 14 10.74 2.31 -4.00
C THR A 14 9.23 2.49 -3.87
N ALA A 15 8.68 2.56 -2.66
CA ALA A 15 7.27 2.88 -2.44
C ALA A 15 6.99 4.35 -2.78
N PHE A 16 7.88 5.27 -2.39
CA PHE A 16 7.79 6.68 -2.76
C PHE A 16 7.94 6.88 -4.27
N GLU A 17 8.89 6.18 -4.92
CA GLU A 17 9.01 6.19 -6.38
C GLU A 17 7.71 5.73 -7.04
N GLY A 18 7.16 4.59 -6.60
CA GLY A 18 5.91 4.05 -7.13
C GLY A 18 4.75 5.03 -7.03
N MET A 19 4.57 5.69 -5.88
CA MET A 19 3.49 6.65 -5.70
C MET A 19 3.76 7.98 -6.41
N PHE A 20 4.88 8.63 -6.12
CA PHE A 20 5.06 10.04 -6.45
C PHE A 20 5.79 10.25 -7.77
N VAL A 21 6.62 9.32 -8.22
CA VAL A 21 7.33 9.43 -9.50
C VAL A 21 6.56 8.74 -10.63
N ARG A 22 5.95 7.59 -10.35
CA ARG A 22 5.27 6.77 -11.37
C ARG A 22 3.77 7.02 -11.47
N ALA A 23 3.06 7.17 -10.35
CA ALA A 23 1.60 7.36 -10.37
C ALA A 23 1.18 8.83 -10.41
N LEU A 24 1.66 9.66 -9.49
CA LEU A 24 1.06 10.97 -9.23
C LEU A 24 1.79 12.18 -9.82
N GLN A 25 3.12 12.13 -9.96
CA GLN A 25 3.95 13.20 -10.55
C GLN A 25 3.61 14.61 -10.01
N PRO A 26 3.75 14.83 -8.68
CA PRO A 26 3.31 16.05 -8.02
C PRO A 26 4.09 17.28 -8.51
N THR A 27 3.40 18.40 -8.69
CA THR A 27 3.98 19.71 -9.05
C THR A 27 3.36 20.84 -8.20
N GLY A 28 3.96 22.03 -8.23
CA GLY A 28 3.46 23.22 -7.53
C GLY A 28 3.18 22.98 -6.04
N ARG A 29 2.00 23.39 -5.58
CA ARG A 29 1.56 23.26 -4.18
C ARG A 29 1.58 21.82 -3.66
N PHE A 30 1.33 20.84 -4.52
CA PHE A 30 1.39 19.43 -4.12
C PHE A 30 2.83 19.05 -3.75
N ALA A 31 3.81 19.39 -4.61
CA ALA A 31 5.21 19.14 -4.33
C ALA A 31 5.73 19.92 -3.10
N GLU A 32 5.25 21.15 -2.88
CA GLU A 32 5.57 21.94 -1.68
C GLU A 32 5.10 21.26 -0.38
N GLN A 33 3.87 20.74 -0.37
CA GLN A 33 3.32 20.07 0.81
C GLN A 33 3.97 18.71 1.06
N LEU A 34 4.39 17.98 0.02
CA LEU A 34 5.21 16.79 0.18
C LEU A 34 6.57 17.12 0.83
N ARG A 35 7.22 18.20 0.38
CA ARG A 35 8.48 18.67 0.98
C ARG A 35 8.30 19.01 2.45
N ALA A 36 7.21 19.71 2.80
CA ALA A 36 6.87 20.01 4.19
C ALA A 36 6.60 18.74 5.02
N ALA A 37 6.05 17.68 4.41
CA ALA A 37 5.85 16.38 5.04
C ALA A 37 7.13 15.53 5.15
N GLY A 38 8.24 15.95 4.53
CA GLY A 38 9.55 15.31 4.62
C GLY A 38 9.99 14.51 3.37
N TYR A 39 9.30 14.66 2.24
CA TYR A 39 9.67 14.04 0.97
C TYR A 39 9.77 15.06 -0.16
N ASP A 40 10.93 15.15 -0.83
CA ASP A 40 11.11 16.02 -1.99
C ASP A 40 10.99 15.21 -3.30
N PRO A 41 9.91 15.39 -4.09
CA PRO A 41 9.72 14.68 -5.35
C PRO A 41 10.68 15.15 -6.46
N ALA A 42 11.37 16.28 -6.29
CA ALA A 42 12.36 16.78 -7.25
C ALA A 42 13.75 16.12 -7.09
N GLN A 43 13.95 15.35 -6.01
CA GLN A 43 15.21 14.67 -5.73
C GLN A 43 15.03 13.15 -5.88
N PRO A 44 16.11 12.41 -6.23
CA PRO A 44 16.09 10.95 -6.16
C PRO A 44 15.65 10.48 -4.78
N ALA A 45 14.76 9.48 -4.73
CA ALA A 45 14.32 8.91 -3.47
C ALA A 45 15.50 8.29 -2.71
N ARG A 46 15.57 8.55 -1.40
CA ARG A 46 16.49 7.88 -0.48
C ARG A 46 16.15 6.40 -0.40
N ALA A 47 17.10 5.57 0.05
CA ALA A 47 16.87 4.14 0.23
C ALA A 47 15.68 3.85 1.17
N ASP A 48 15.60 4.58 2.28
CA ASP A 48 14.57 4.42 3.31
C ASP A 48 14.11 5.78 3.85
N TYR A 49 12.85 5.82 4.27
CA TYR A 49 12.23 6.95 4.95
C TYR A 49 11.50 6.44 6.20
N PRO A 50 11.37 7.27 7.24
CA PRO A 50 10.45 6.97 8.34
C PRO A 50 9.03 6.73 7.84
N THR A 51 8.36 5.69 8.35
CA THR A 51 6.98 5.34 7.92
C THR A 51 5.98 6.46 8.23
N ARG A 52 6.22 7.28 9.25
CA ARG A 52 5.43 8.49 9.51
C ARG A 52 5.46 9.51 8.36
N VAL A 53 6.60 9.62 7.65
CA VAL A 53 6.74 10.51 6.47
C VAL A 53 5.89 9.95 5.34
N TRP A 54 5.92 8.63 5.13
CA TRP A 54 5.07 7.96 4.15
C TRP A 54 3.58 8.21 4.42
N GLN A 55 3.13 8.00 5.67
CA GLN A 55 1.74 8.25 6.08
C GLN A 55 1.32 9.70 5.87
N ALA A 56 2.17 10.67 6.26
CA ALA A 56 1.90 12.09 6.04
C ALA A 56 1.81 12.44 4.54
N CYS A 57 2.70 11.89 3.72
CA CYS A 57 2.68 12.10 2.28
C CYS A 57 1.44 11.48 1.62
N LEU A 58 0.95 10.34 2.12
CA LEU A 58 -0.30 9.74 1.63
C LEU A 58 -1.53 10.59 1.95
N ASP A 59 -1.59 11.24 3.13
CA ASP A 59 -2.70 12.16 3.42
C ASP A 59 -2.65 13.41 2.52
N VAL A 60 -1.47 13.99 2.30
CA VAL A 60 -1.30 15.07 1.32
C VAL A 60 -1.76 14.60 -0.07
N ALA A 61 -1.30 13.43 -0.52
CA ALA A 61 -1.66 12.89 -1.83
C ALA A 61 -3.17 12.72 -1.99
N ARG A 62 -3.84 12.15 -0.98
CA ARG A 62 -5.29 11.98 -0.97
C ARG A 62 -6.01 13.32 -1.11
N GLN A 63 -5.59 14.35 -0.37
CA GLN A 63 -6.21 15.67 -0.40
C GLN A 63 -6.09 16.34 -1.78
N HIS A 64 -4.96 16.16 -2.47
CA HIS A 64 -4.75 16.71 -3.82
C HIS A 64 -5.46 15.92 -4.91
N THR A 65 -5.49 14.59 -4.79
CA THR A 65 -6.00 13.70 -5.86
C THR A 65 -7.50 13.46 -5.77
N PHE A 66 -8.04 13.38 -4.56
CA PHE A 66 -9.43 13.04 -4.29
C PHE A 66 -10.08 13.96 -3.24
N PRO A 67 -10.06 15.30 -3.42
CA PRO A 67 -10.58 16.24 -2.42
C PRO A 67 -12.08 16.08 -2.15
N GLN A 68 -12.83 15.61 -3.15
CA GLN A 68 -14.29 15.45 -3.09
C GLN A 68 -14.72 14.12 -2.46
N LEU A 69 -13.81 13.15 -2.32
CA LEU A 69 -14.14 11.84 -1.77
C LEU A 69 -14.05 11.85 -0.26
N SER A 70 -14.85 10.99 0.38
CA SER A 70 -14.65 10.66 1.78
C SER A 70 -13.22 10.14 1.99
N ARG A 71 -12.68 10.30 3.20
CA ARG A 71 -11.32 9.85 3.52
C ARG A 71 -11.09 8.39 3.13
N ALA A 72 -12.01 7.50 3.51
CA ALA A 72 -11.93 6.07 3.20
C ALA A 72 -11.92 5.78 1.69
N ALA A 73 -12.84 6.40 0.93
CA ALA A 73 -12.90 6.20 -0.52
C ALA A 73 -11.65 6.76 -1.23
N GLY A 74 -11.16 7.93 -0.80
CA GLY A 74 -9.93 8.54 -1.32
C GLY A 74 -8.69 7.70 -1.04
N GLU A 75 -8.54 7.21 0.20
CA GLU A 75 -7.44 6.30 0.58
C GLU A 75 -7.49 5.01 -0.24
N HIS A 76 -8.66 4.40 -0.40
CA HIS A 76 -8.82 3.20 -1.21
C HIS A 76 -8.42 3.44 -2.67
N ARG A 77 -8.88 4.53 -3.28
CA ARG A 77 -8.51 4.87 -4.66
C ARG A 77 -7.02 5.17 -4.79
N LEU A 78 -6.43 5.82 -3.79
CA LEU A 78 -4.99 6.07 -3.72
C LEU A 78 -4.18 4.77 -3.62
N GLY A 79 -4.66 3.77 -2.88
CA GLY A 79 -4.05 2.43 -2.83
C GLY A 79 -4.03 1.72 -4.18
N GLN A 80 -5.09 1.87 -4.98
CA GLN A 80 -5.14 1.35 -6.34
C GLN A 80 -4.13 2.06 -7.27
N LEU A 81 -4.06 3.40 -7.20
CA LEU A 81 -3.06 4.17 -7.96
C LEU A 81 -1.63 3.82 -7.54
N PHE A 82 -1.39 3.64 -6.25
CA PHE A 82 -0.08 3.24 -5.73
C PHE A 82 0.42 1.98 -6.44
N ILE A 83 -0.40 0.93 -6.49
CA ILE A 83 0.05 -0.34 -7.03
C ILE A 83 0.26 -0.25 -8.55
N GLU A 84 -0.53 0.56 -9.25
CA GLU A 84 -0.32 0.86 -10.67
C GLU A 84 1.05 1.50 -10.93
N GLY A 85 1.42 2.52 -10.14
CA GLY A 85 2.73 3.16 -10.25
C GLY A 85 3.87 2.29 -9.74
N PHE A 86 3.67 1.55 -8.66
CA PHE A 86 4.68 0.65 -8.09
C PHE A 86 5.16 -0.37 -9.12
N PHE A 87 4.24 -0.99 -9.88
CA PHE A 87 4.60 -1.93 -10.94
C PHE A 87 5.36 -1.31 -12.13
N GLN A 88 5.47 0.02 -12.21
CA GLN A 88 6.30 0.70 -13.20
C GLN A 88 7.75 0.93 -12.72
N THR A 89 8.02 0.79 -11.42
CA THR A 89 9.38 0.82 -10.87
C THR A 89 10.18 -0.41 -11.31
N LEU A 90 11.52 -0.36 -11.24
CA LEU A 90 12.35 -1.51 -11.60
C LEU A 90 12.05 -2.72 -10.69
N ALA A 91 11.93 -2.49 -9.38
CA ALA A 91 11.57 -3.53 -8.41
C ALA A 91 10.16 -4.09 -8.65
N GLY A 92 9.20 -3.20 -8.91
CA GLY A 92 7.81 -3.59 -9.18
C GLY A 92 7.66 -4.37 -10.48
N LYS A 93 8.38 -4.02 -11.56
CA LYS A 93 8.34 -4.79 -12.81
C LYS A 93 8.74 -6.25 -12.61
N MET A 94 9.75 -6.51 -11.78
CA MET A 94 10.17 -7.89 -11.45
C MET A 94 9.08 -8.66 -10.69
N LEU A 95 8.41 -8.01 -9.74
CA LEU A 95 7.29 -8.62 -9.00
C LEU A 95 6.04 -8.81 -9.88
N GLY A 96 5.72 -7.82 -10.70
CA GLY A 96 4.48 -7.74 -11.48
C GLY A 96 4.44 -8.65 -12.70
N ALA A 97 5.58 -8.97 -13.30
CA ALA A 97 5.65 -9.77 -14.53
C ALA A 97 5.03 -11.18 -14.40
N THR A 98 5.04 -11.75 -13.18
CA THR A 98 4.53 -13.09 -12.94
C THR A 98 3.08 -13.11 -12.43
N LEU A 99 2.54 -11.98 -11.98
CA LEU A 99 1.22 -11.93 -11.34
C LEU A 99 0.07 -12.49 -12.20
N PRO A 100 -0.03 -12.22 -13.51
CA PRO A 100 -1.12 -12.79 -14.31
C PRO A 100 -1.08 -14.31 -14.46
N MET A 101 0.09 -14.92 -14.22
CA MET A 101 0.28 -16.37 -14.24
C MET A 101 0.04 -16.99 -12.85
N LEU A 102 0.15 -16.18 -11.80
CA LEU A 102 -0.13 -16.58 -10.43
C LEU A 102 -1.63 -16.43 -10.15
N GLY A 103 -2.27 -17.50 -9.69
CA GLY A 103 -3.65 -17.42 -9.22
C GLY A 103 -3.79 -16.49 -8.01
N PRO A 104 -5.00 -15.97 -7.73
CA PRO A 104 -5.24 -15.07 -6.60
C PRO A 104 -4.81 -15.66 -5.25
N ASP A 105 -5.03 -16.95 -5.00
CA ASP A 105 -4.58 -17.61 -3.76
C ASP A 105 -3.06 -17.63 -3.63
N THR A 106 -2.33 -17.89 -4.73
CA THR A 106 -0.85 -17.86 -4.71
C THR A 106 -0.33 -16.47 -4.41
N VAL A 107 -0.99 -15.42 -4.89
CA VAL A 107 -0.67 -14.04 -4.55
C VAL A 107 -0.91 -13.76 -3.07
N MET A 108 -2.05 -14.18 -2.51
CA MET A 108 -2.36 -14.01 -1.09
C MET A 108 -1.35 -14.72 -0.19
N GLN A 109 -0.95 -15.95 -0.53
CA GLN A 109 0.07 -16.71 0.19
C GLN A 109 1.44 -15.99 0.20
N LYS A 110 1.76 -15.25 -0.88
CA LYS A 110 3.02 -14.51 -1.01
C LYS A 110 2.95 -13.07 -0.48
N LEU A 111 1.77 -12.61 -0.04
CA LEU A 111 1.51 -11.21 0.30
C LEU A 111 2.48 -10.67 1.35
N LYS A 112 2.74 -11.43 2.43
CA LYS A 112 3.69 -11.06 3.48
C LYS A 112 5.08 -10.73 2.91
N ARG A 113 5.61 -11.62 2.07
CA ARG A 113 6.94 -11.45 1.46
C ARG A 113 6.96 -10.26 0.48
N ALA A 114 5.89 -10.10 -0.30
CA ALA A 114 5.76 -8.97 -1.22
C ALA A 114 5.68 -7.63 -0.46
N TRP A 115 4.96 -7.57 0.65
CA TRP A 115 4.81 -6.36 1.46
C TRP A 115 6.13 -5.90 2.09
N ALA A 116 6.90 -6.85 2.62
CA ALA A 116 8.22 -6.60 3.18
C ALA A 116 9.22 -6.04 2.15
N SER A 117 8.91 -6.09 0.85
CA SER A 117 9.71 -5.44 -0.20
C SER A 117 9.63 -3.91 -0.17
N SER A 118 8.59 -3.35 0.47
CA SER A 118 8.35 -1.91 0.55
C SER A 118 8.30 -1.41 1.99
N GLN A 119 7.74 -2.19 2.91
CA GLN A 119 7.63 -1.85 4.33
C GLN A 119 8.06 -3.06 5.17
N PRO A 120 9.36 -3.26 5.41
CA PRO A 120 9.87 -4.46 6.08
C PRO A 120 9.45 -4.60 7.54
N ASN A 121 9.07 -3.50 8.20
CA ASN A 121 8.67 -3.51 9.61
C ASN A 121 7.17 -3.80 9.83
N VAL A 122 6.35 -3.76 8.77
CA VAL A 122 4.92 -4.05 8.87
C VAL A 122 4.73 -5.56 8.96
N GLU A 123 4.13 -6.04 10.06
CA GLU A 123 3.72 -7.43 10.15
C GLU A 123 2.47 -7.66 9.31
N VAL A 124 2.53 -8.62 8.39
CA VAL A 124 1.41 -8.99 7.53
C VAL A 124 1.10 -10.47 7.70
N THR A 125 -0.13 -10.76 8.07
CA THR A 125 -0.61 -12.12 8.39
C THR A 125 -1.84 -12.43 7.56
N PRO A 126 -1.68 -13.00 6.36
CA PRO A 126 -2.78 -13.51 5.55
C PRO A 126 -3.20 -14.90 6.03
N VAL A 127 -4.50 -15.10 6.23
CA VAL A 127 -5.11 -16.37 6.64
C VAL A 127 -6.25 -16.70 5.69
N GLN A 128 -6.22 -17.90 5.11
CA GLN A 128 -7.32 -18.37 4.27
C GLN A 128 -8.49 -18.79 5.16
N LEU A 129 -9.66 -18.17 4.96
CA LEU A 129 -10.88 -18.48 5.71
C LEU A 129 -11.83 -19.41 4.94
N GLY A 130 -11.65 -19.52 3.61
CA GLY A 130 -12.42 -20.40 2.76
C GLY A 130 -11.98 -20.30 1.30
N GLU A 131 -12.78 -20.89 0.42
CA GLU A 131 -12.58 -20.73 -1.02
C GLU A 131 -12.74 -19.25 -1.40
N ARG A 132 -11.72 -18.64 -2.02
CA ARG A 132 -11.72 -17.23 -2.45
C ARG A 132 -11.99 -16.23 -1.33
N HIS A 133 -11.70 -16.58 -0.06
CA HIS A 133 -11.88 -15.71 1.09
C HIS A 133 -10.67 -15.78 2.02
N TRP A 134 -10.09 -14.61 2.25
CA TRP A 134 -8.91 -14.42 3.09
C TRP A 134 -9.16 -13.31 4.11
N SER A 135 -8.56 -13.46 5.29
CA SER A 135 -8.36 -12.37 6.24
C SER A 135 -6.91 -11.92 6.18
N VAL A 136 -6.66 -10.61 6.18
CA VAL A 136 -5.32 -10.04 6.22
C VAL A 136 -5.23 -9.11 7.41
N THR A 137 -4.40 -9.47 8.38
CA THR A 137 -4.04 -8.56 9.47
C THR A 137 -2.76 -7.83 9.09
N LEU A 138 -2.75 -6.51 9.25
CA LEU A 138 -1.57 -5.68 9.09
C LEU A 138 -1.29 -4.94 10.40
N ARG A 139 -0.09 -5.10 10.98
CA ARG A 139 0.29 -4.43 12.23
C ARG A 139 1.36 -3.38 11.96
N GLU A 140 0.96 -2.14 12.13
CA GLU A 140 1.80 -0.94 12.09
C GLU A 140 0.97 0.21 12.68
N ARG A 141 1.62 1.10 13.43
CA ARG A 141 0.92 2.23 14.04
C ARG A 141 0.50 3.23 12.95
N GLY A 142 -0.76 3.65 12.97
CA GLY A 142 -1.28 4.62 11.99
C GLY A 142 -1.41 4.07 10.57
N ILE A 143 -1.45 2.74 10.41
CA ILE A 143 -1.64 2.12 9.10
C ILE A 143 -2.98 2.56 8.47
N LEU A 144 -2.93 2.96 7.20
CA LEU A 144 -4.11 3.43 6.46
C LEU A 144 -4.88 2.23 5.89
N ALA A 145 -5.87 1.74 6.65
CA ALA A 145 -6.57 0.50 6.33
C ALA A 145 -7.24 0.51 4.94
N ASP A 146 -7.88 1.62 4.55
CA ASP A 146 -8.53 1.72 3.24
C ASP A 146 -7.52 1.74 2.10
N PHE A 147 -6.39 2.42 2.29
CA PHE A 147 -5.27 2.39 1.34
C PHE A 147 -4.74 0.97 1.16
N CYS A 148 -4.54 0.23 2.24
CA CYS A 148 -4.14 -1.18 2.17
C CYS A 148 -5.19 -2.04 1.43
N GLY A 149 -6.48 -1.78 1.68
CA GLY A 149 -7.57 -2.44 0.97
C GLY A 149 -7.54 -2.18 -0.54
N GLY A 150 -7.36 -0.92 -0.94
CA GLY A 150 -7.24 -0.53 -2.34
C GLY A 150 -6.00 -1.09 -3.03
N LEU A 151 -4.87 -1.13 -2.32
CA LEU A 151 -3.63 -1.76 -2.78
C LEU A 151 -3.86 -3.25 -3.07
N ILE A 152 -4.42 -4.01 -2.12
CA ILE A 152 -4.66 -5.45 -2.29
C ILE A 152 -5.65 -5.72 -3.41
N ALA A 153 -6.74 -4.93 -3.49
CA ALA A 153 -7.69 -5.01 -4.59
C ALA A 153 -6.99 -4.79 -5.95
N GLY A 154 -6.13 -3.77 -6.05
CA GLY A 154 -5.37 -3.48 -7.27
C GLY A 154 -4.36 -4.57 -7.66
N ILE A 155 -3.79 -5.30 -6.70
CA ILE A 155 -2.97 -6.49 -6.97
C ILE A 155 -3.86 -7.60 -7.56
N LEU A 156 -4.96 -7.94 -6.89
CA LEU A 156 -5.84 -9.05 -7.29
C LEU A 156 -6.51 -8.82 -8.64
N LEU A 157 -6.80 -7.58 -9.02
CA LEU A 157 -7.29 -7.27 -10.38
C LEU A 157 -6.34 -7.79 -11.49
N ARG A 158 -5.05 -7.97 -11.19
CA ARG A 158 -4.05 -8.48 -12.15
C ARG A 158 -4.06 -10.00 -12.28
N THR A 159 -4.78 -10.72 -11.43
CA THR A 159 -4.92 -12.18 -11.48
C THR A 159 -6.23 -12.62 -12.16
N ARG A 160 -6.87 -11.71 -12.91
CA ARG A 160 -8.11 -11.95 -13.68
C ARG A 160 -9.34 -12.30 -12.82
N VAL A 161 -9.40 -11.73 -11.61
CA VAL A 161 -10.57 -11.83 -10.72
C VAL A 161 -11.19 -10.46 -10.48
N GLN A 162 -12.40 -10.46 -9.93
CA GLN A 162 -13.08 -9.27 -9.43
C GLN A 162 -12.96 -9.27 -7.89
N PRO A 163 -12.03 -8.51 -7.29
CA PRO A 163 -11.85 -8.51 -5.84
C PRO A 163 -12.84 -7.59 -5.13
N GLU A 164 -13.20 -7.99 -3.92
CA GLU A 164 -13.90 -7.21 -2.92
C GLU A 164 -13.04 -7.19 -1.66
N VAL A 165 -12.58 -6.00 -1.25
CA VAL A 165 -11.73 -5.84 -0.07
C VAL A 165 -12.39 -4.84 0.87
N THR A 166 -12.72 -5.30 2.07
CA THR A 166 -13.40 -4.51 3.10
C THR A 166 -12.58 -4.47 4.38
N VAL A 167 -12.56 -3.32 5.06
CA VAL A 167 -11.94 -3.18 6.37
C VAL A 167 -12.91 -3.71 7.42
N THR A 168 -12.53 -4.77 8.13
CA THR A 168 -13.35 -5.37 9.20
C THR A 168 -12.96 -4.88 10.59
N GLU A 169 -11.72 -4.41 10.76
CA GLU A 169 -11.25 -3.87 12.03
C GLU A 169 -10.25 -2.72 11.82
N ARG A 170 -10.36 -1.69 12.66
CA ARG A 170 -9.43 -0.56 12.73
C ARG A 170 -9.00 -0.36 14.17
N ALA A 171 -7.70 -0.40 14.41
CA ALA A 171 -7.09 -0.06 15.67
C ALA A 171 -5.90 0.87 15.42
N GLU A 172 -5.40 1.48 16.49
CA GLU A 172 -4.24 2.37 16.39
C GLU A 172 -2.98 1.65 15.87
N THR A 173 -2.82 0.38 16.23
CA THR A 173 -1.62 -0.44 15.98
C THR A 173 -1.78 -1.45 14.86
N HIS A 174 -2.99 -1.63 14.33
CA HIS A 174 -3.26 -2.62 13.29
C HIS A 174 -4.60 -2.38 12.59
N CYS A 175 -4.79 -3.06 11.46
CA CYS A 175 -6.08 -3.21 10.82
C CYS A 175 -6.27 -4.66 10.33
N VAL A 176 -7.53 -5.03 10.12
CA VAL A 176 -7.91 -6.32 9.54
C VAL A 176 -8.77 -6.07 8.30
N LEU A 177 -8.43 -6.78 7.23
CA LEU A 177 -9.11 -6.71 5.95
C LEU A 177 -9.73 -8.07 5.62
N SER A 178 -11.00 -8.09 5.23
CA SER A 178 -11.61 -9.23 4.56
C SER A 178 -11.41 -9.07 3.06
N VAL A 179 -10.80 -10.08 2.44
CA VAL A 179 -10.46 -10.11 1.02
C VAL A 179 -11.22 -11.27 0.37
N ARG A 180 -12.11 -10.94 -0.57
CA ARG A 180 -12.91 -11.90 -1.33
C ARG A 180 -12.76 -11.64 -2.83
N TRP A 181 -13.08 -12.61 -3.67
CA TRP A 181 -13.17 -12.37 -5.12
C TRP A 181 -14.09 -13.34 -5.85
N THR A 182 -14.59 -12.91 -7.00
CA THR A 182 -15.25 -13.77 -7.98
C THR A 182 -14.39 -13.91 -9.24
N ALA A 183 -14.65 -14.94 -10.05
CA ALA A 183 -14.07 -15.00 -11.39
C ALA A 183 -14.55 -13.79 -12.21
N LYS A 184 -13.68 -13.26 -13.06
CA LYS A 184 -14.09 -12.28 -14.07
C LYS A 184 -14.85 -13.04 -15.18
N PRO A 185 -16.01 -12.54 -15.64
CA PRO A 185 -16.73 -13.16 -16.75
C PRO A 185 -15.90 -13.18 -18.03
#